data_AF-A0A6P0RFE2-F1
#
_entry.id   AF-A0A6P0RFE2-F1
#
_cell.length_a   1.000
_cell.length_b   1.000
_cell.length_c   1.000
_cell.angle_alpha   90.00
_cell.angle_beta   90.00
_cell.angle_gamma   90.00
#
_symmetry.space_group_name_H-M   'P 1'
#
loop_
_entity.id
_entity.type
_entity.pdbx_description
1 polymer ?
#
loop_
_entity_poly.entity_id
_entity_poly.type
_entity_poly.pdbx_seq_one_letter_code
_entity_poly.pdbx_strand_id
1 'polypeptide(L)'
;MIGYLADFDKVISAYKNTEEEGYFKEGKDLFSSHAACIGFVTSIALYVQGRPGNDYDLEKQNKRWNEIENGANQLFAKLEKMKPGEIGDFLDFPILNELISQKPGKSANFDRTFFLGAFKVLIEEKFDVKTMTPCWRAY
;
A
#
# COMPACT_ATOMS: atom_id res chain seq x y z
N MET A 1 -3.86 -4.66 -12.65
CA MET A 1 -2.83 -4.29 -11.64
C MET A 1 -2.59 -2.78 -11.60
N ILE A 2 -2.24 -2.13 -12.71
CA ILE A 2 -2.04 -0.66 -12.75
C ILE A 2 -3.32 0.14 -12.45
N GLY A 3 -4.49 -0.35 -12.88
CA GLY A 3 -5.79 0.26 -12.54
C GLY A 3 -6.00 0.40 -11.03
N TYR A 4 -5.80 -0.68 -10.27
CA TYR A 4 -5.93 -0.67 -8.81
C TYR A 4 -4.93 0.26 -8.10
N LEU A 5 -3.74 0.49 -8.67
CA LEU A 5 -2.82 1.51 -8.15
C LEU A 5 -3.41 2.90 -8.32
N ALA A 6 -3.94 3.21 -9.51
CA ALA A 6 -4.56 4.50 -9.80
C ALA A 6 -5.83 4.72 -8.96
N ASP A 7 -6.64 3.68 -8.76
CA ASP A 7 -7.84 3.76 -7.93
C ASP A 7 -7.47 4.00 -6.46
N PHE A 8 -6.46 3.29 -5.95
CA PHE A 8 -6.00 3.52 -4.58
C PHE A 8 -5.48 4.96 -4.41
N ASP A 9 -4.59 5.39 -5.30
CA ASP A 9 -4.02 6.75 -5.30
C ASP A 9 -5.11 7.83 -5.38
N LYS A 10 -6.11 7.63 -6.23
CA LYS A 10 -7.25 8.54 -6.39
C LYS A 10 -8.04 8.69 -5.10
N VAL A 11 -8.37 7.58 -4.43
CA VAL A 11 -9.21 7.61 -3.23
C VAL A 11 -8.45 8.25 -2.06
N ILE A 12 -7.17 7.93 -1.88
CA ILE A 12 -6.37 8.51 -0.79
C ILE A 12 -6.04 9.99 -1.03
N SER A 13 -5.97 10.44 -2.29
CA SER A 13 -5.72 11.85 -2.66
C SER A 13 -6.77 12.84 -2.12
N ALA A 14 -7.92 12.35 -1.63
CA ALA A 14 -8.89 13.15 -0.91
C ALA A 14 -8.34 13.69 0.44
N TYR A 15 -7.38 12.98 1.05
CA TYR A 15 -6.68 13.47 2.24
C TYR A 15 -5.62 14.50 1.86
N LYS A 16 -5.77 15.69 2.42
CA LYS A 16 -4.79 16.78 2.34
C LYS A 16 -4.55 17.28 3.74
N ASN A 17 -3.31 17.23 4.20
CA ASN A 17 -2.91 17.83 5.45
C ASN A 17 -1.84 18.89 5.19
N THR A 18 -2.18 20.12 5.54
CA THR A 18 -1.30 21.28 5.36
C THR A 18 -0.37 21.52 6.55
N GLU A 19 -0.58 20.80 7.67
CA GLU A 19 0.11 21.03 8.94
C GLU A 19 1.11 19.92 9.29
N GLU A 20 1.13 18.79 8.56
CA GLU A 20 2.08 17.70 8.81
C GLU A 20 3.50 18.01 8.29
N GLU A 21 4.49 17.82 9.17
CA GLU A 21 5.91 17.81 8.83
C GLU A 21 6.36 16.37 8.52
N GLY A 22 7.12 16.17 7.44
CA GLY A 22 7.54 14.84 7.00
C GLY A 22 7.66 14.70 5.48
N TYR A 23 7.99 13.50 5.03
CA TYR A 23 8.07 13.15 3.60
C TYR A 23 6.68 12.89 3.00
N PHE A 24 5.75 12.34 3.79
CA PHE A 24 4.37 12.04 3.40
C PHE A 24 3.42 12.94 4.18
N LYS A 25 2.59 13.73 3.48
CA LYS A 25 1.69 14.72 4.10
C LYS A 25 0.28 14.67 3.55
N GLU A 26 0.16 14.42 2.25
CA GLU A 26 -1.11 14.28 1.55
C GLU A 26 -1.19 12.90 0.92
N GLY A 27 -2.41 12.41 0.66
CA GLY A 27 -2.58 11.05 0.13
C GLY A 27 -1.79 10.79 -1.16
N LYS A 28 -1.68 11.81 -2.02
CA LYS A 28 -0.91 11.77 -3.28
C LYS A 28 0.58 11.48 -3.07
N ASP A 29 1.11 11.76 -1.88
CA ASP A 29 2.55 11.61 -1.61
C ASP A 29 2.93 10.13 -1.50
N LEU A 30 1.99 9.27 -1.09
CA LEU A 30 2.24 7.84 -0.93
C LEU A 30 2.73 7.21 -2.24
N PHE A 31 1.97 7.33 -3.32
CA PHE A 31 2.34 6.76 -4.62
C PHE A 31 3.18 7.71 -5.49
N SER A 32 3.38 8.97 -5.09
CA SER A 32 4.45 9.79 -5.68
C SER A 32 5.85 9.18 -5.43
N SER A 33 5.99 8.36 -4.39
CA SER A 33 7.18 7.54 -4.19
C SER A 33 7.24 6.37 -5.18
N HIS A 34 8.29 6.34 -6.01
CA HIS A 34 8.59 5.22 -6.91
C HIS A 34 8.70 3.89 -6.14
N ALA A 35 9.23 3.93 -4.92
CA ALA A 35 9.39 2.74 -4.09
C ALA A 35 8.04 2.17 -3.64
N ALA A 36 7.09 3.04 -3.27
CA ALA A 36 5.73 2.64 -2.91
C ALA A 36 4.97 2.07 -4.12
N CYS A 37 5.04 2.75 -5.27
CA CYS A 37 4.45 2.26 -6.53
C CYS A 37 4.94 0.86 -6.89
N ILE A 38 6.27 0.67 -6.95
CA ILE A 38 6.87 -0.61 -7.30
C ILE A 38 6.53 -1.66 -6.24
N GLY A 39 6.58 -1.31 -4.96
CA GLY A 39 6.25 -2.19 -3.85
C GLY A 39 4.83 -2.73 -3.96
N PHE A 40 3.84 -1.87 -4.22
CA PHE A 40 2.44 -2.25 -4.35
C PHE A 40 2.22 -3.19 -5.54
N VAL A 41 2.66 -2.78 -6.74
CA VAL A 41 2.52 -3.58 -7.96
C VAL A 41 3.23 -4.94 -7.81
N THR A 42 4.45 -4.93 -7.25
CA THR A 42 5.24 -6.15 -7.07
C THR A 42 4.61 -7.09 -6.03
N SER A 43 4.04 -6.55 -4.94
CA SER A 43 3.36 -7.35 -3.94
C SER A 43 2.15 -8.10 -4.52
N ILE A 44 1.34 -7.43 -5.35
CA ILE A 44 0.22 -8.05 -6.07
C ILE A 44 0.74 -9.10 -7.05
N ALA A 45 1.76 -8.77 -7.85
CA ALA A 45 2.32 -9.70 -8.82
C ALA A 45 2.82 -10.99 -8.16
N LEU A 46 3.59 -10.88 -7.07
CA LEU A 46 4.09 -12.03 -6.32
C LEU A 46 2.95 -12.83 -5.67
N TYR A 47 1.89 -12.16 -5.21
CA TYR A 47 0.73 -12.84 -4.66
C TYR A 47 0.01 -13.64 -5.74
N VAL A 48 -0.26 -13.04 -6.90
CA VAL A 48 -1.06 -13.63 -7.97
C VAL A 48 -0.28 -14.69 -8.74
N GLN A 49 0.94 -14.40 -9.19
CA GLN A 49 1.72 -15.27 -10.05
C GLN A 49 2.48 -16.35 -9.27
N GLY A 50 2.75 -16.12 -7.98
CA GLY A 50 3.62 -16.97 -7.18
C GLY A 50 5.03 -16.40 -7.09
N ARG A 51 5.97 -17.22 -6.62
CA ARG A 51 7.37 -16.80 -6.47
C ARG A 51 8.15 -17.21 -7.72
N PRO A 52 9.15 -16.43 -8.16
CA PRO A 52 10.02 -16.83 -9.25
C PRO A 52 10.57 -18.25 -9.01
N GLY A 53 10.36 -19.13 -9.98
CA GLY A 53 10.73 -20.55 -9.89
C GLY A 53 9.64 -21.48 -9.32
N ASN A 54 8.49 -20.94 -8.94
CA ASN A 54 7.28 -21.70 -8.57
C ASN A 54 6.03 -20.88 -8.93
N ASP A 55 5.80 -20.76 -10.24
CA ASP A 55 4.65 -20.06 -10.78
C ASP A 55 3.39 -20.89 -10.57
N TYR A 56 2.29 -20.21 -10.24
CA TYR A 56 1.00 -20.87 -10.12
C TYR A 56 0.40 -21.17 -11.49
N ASP A 57 -0.42 -22.23 -11.55
CA ASP A 57 -1.26 -22.46 -12.72
C ASP A 57 -2.31 -21.34 -12.91
N LEU A 58 -2.90 -21.29 -14.11
CA LEU A 58 -3.86 -20.26 -14.47
C LEU A 58 -5.09 -20.25 -13.56
N GLU A 59 -5.54 -21.41 -13.08
CA GLU A 59 -6.71 -21.52 -12.19
C GLU A 59 -6.45 -20.81 -10.86
N LYS A 60 -5.30 -21.08 -10.26
CA LYS A 60 -4.87 -20.46 -9.00
C LYS A 60 -4.53 -18.98 -9.18
N GLN A 61 -3.90 -18.60 -10.29
CA GLN A 61 -3.68 -17.18 -10.62
C GLN A 61 -5.02 -16.42 -10.70
N ASN A 62 -6.01 -16.96 -11.43
CA ASN A 62 -7.34 -16.36 -11.53
C ASN A 62 -8.05 -16.26 -10.18
N LYS A 63 -7.96 -17.31 -9.35
CA LYS A 63 -8.52 -17.28 -8.00
C LYS A 63 -7.90 -16.17 -7.16
N ARG A 64 -6.57 -16.06 -7.14
CA ARG A 64 -5.86 -15.03 -6.39
C ARG A 64 -6.11 -13.63 -6.93
N TRP A 65 -6.25 -13.50 -8.25
CA TRP A 65 -6.66 -12.25 -8.87
C TRP A 65 -8.02 -11.81 -8.35
N ASN A 66 -9.03 -12.70 -8.36
CA ASN A 66 -10.35 -12.40 -7.81
C ASN A 66 -10.31 -12.03 -6.31
N GLU A 67 -9.41 -12.63 -5.53
CA GLU A 67 -9.21 -12.26 -4.11
C GLU A 67 -8.69 -10.82 -3.98
N ILE A 68 -7.71 -10.42 -4.81
CA ILE A 68 -7.21 -9.04 -4.86
C ILE A 68 -8.31 -8.08 -5.29
N GLU A 69 -9.05 -8.39 -6.35
CA GLU A 69 -10.12 -7.52 -6.85
C GLU A 69 -11.20 -7.28 -5.80
N ASN A 70 -11.66 -8.35 -5.14
CA ASN A 70 -12.69 -8.22 -4.11
C ASN A 70 -12.19 -7.42 -2.90
N GLY A 71 -10.99 -7.72 -2.39
CA GLY A 71 -10.44 -7.02 -1.23
C GLY A 71 -10.16 -5.55 -1.51
N ALA A 72 -9.51 -5.25 -2.63
CA ALA A 72 -9.19 -3.88 -3.00
C ALA A 72 -10.45 -3.04 -3.27
N ASN A 73 -11.44 -3.58 -3.99
CA ASN A 73 -12.70 -2.86 -4.23
C ASN A 73 -13.46 -2.58 -2.92
N GLN A 74 -13.45 -3.50 -1.96
CA GLN A 74 -14.03 -3.28 -0.64
C GLN A 74 -13.31 -2.18 0.13
N LEU A 75 -11.97 -2.19 0.10
CA LEU A 75 -11.16 -1.14 0.72
C LEU A 75 -11.44 0.22 0.09
N PHE A 76 -11.45 0.32 -1.24
CA PHE A 76 -11.70 1.58 -1.94
C PHE A 76 -13.10 2.10 -1.64
N ALA A 77 -14.12 1.25 -1.68
CA ALA A 77 -15.49 1.63 -1.34
C ALA A 77 -15.64 2.08 0.13
N LYS A 78 -14.80 1.56 1.05
CA LYS A 78 -14.72 2.02 2.44
C LYS A 78 -14.06 3.40 2.52
N LEU A 79 -12.92 3.58 1.86
CA LEU A 79 -12.16 4.84 1.86
C LEU A 79 -12.93 5.97 1.15
N GLU A 80 -13.68 5.69 0.08
CA GLU A 80 -14.53 6.68 -0.61
C GLU A 80 -15.66 7.25 0.27
N LYS A 81 -16.07 6.49 1.30
CA LYS A 81 -17.10 6.92 2.26
C LYS A 81 -16.51 7.66 3.47
N MET A 82 -15.19 7.62 3.64
CA MET A 82 -14.49 8.28 4.73
C MET A 82 -14.31 9.76 4.42
N LYS A 83 -14.38 10.58 5.47
CA LYS A 83 -13.98 11.98 5.40
C LYS A 83 -12.46 12.07 5.25
N PRO A 84 -11.93 13.19 4.71
CA PRO A 84 -10.49 13.38 4.57
C PRO A 84 -9.69 13.07 5.85
N GLY A 85 -10.14 13.51 7.03
CA GLY A 85 -9.47 13.20 8.30
C GLY A 85 -9.43 11.71 8.65
N GLU A 86 -10.50 10.97 8.38
CA GLU A 86 -10.58 9.52 8.60
C GLU A 86 -9.66 8.75 7.63
N ILE A 87 -9.46 9.27 6.41
CA ILE A 87 -8.47 8.75 5.48
C ILE A 87 -7.06 8.99 6.02
N GLY A 88 -6.79 10.16 6.62
CA GLY A 88 -5.54 10.44 7.32
C GLY A 88 -5.26 9.45 8.46
N ASP A 89 -6.25 9.22 9.33
CA ASP A 89 -6.18 8.23 10.42
C ASP A 89 -5.95 6.81 9.89
N PHE A 90 -6.59 6.47 8.76
CA PHE A 90 -6.37 5.19 8.10
C PHE A 90 -4.94 5.05 7.57
N LEU A 91 -4.42 6.07 6.90
CA LEU A 91 -3.08 6.06 6.29
C LEU A 91 -1.96 6.07 7.33
N ASP A 92 -2.18 6.72 8.47
CA ASP A 92 -1.22 6.82 9.57
C ASP A 92 0.18 7.27 9.11
N PHE A 93 0.22 8.42 8.43
CA PHE A 93 1.46 9.05 7.97
C PHE A 93 2.43 9.44 9.09
N PRO A 94 2.00 9.80 10.32
CA PRO A 94 2.93 9.98 11.43
C PRO A 94 3.82 8.76 11.66
N ILE A 95 3.25 7.55 11.71
CA ILE A 95 4.03 6.31 11.85
C ILE A 95 4.89 6.04 10.62
N LEU A 96 4.35 6.23 9.41
CA LEU A 96 5.12 6.05 8.18
C LEU A 96 6.36 6.96 8.13
N ASN A 97 6.18 8.26 8.41
CA ASN A 97 7.25 9.24 8.44
C ASN A 97 8.26 8.94 9.55
N GLU A 98 7.83 8.50 10.72
CA GLU A 98 8.72 8.08 11.81
C GLU A 98 9.65 6.96 11.34
N LEU A 99 9.08 5.88 10.77
CA LEU A 99 9.84 4.70 10.33
C LEU A 99 10.80 5.01 9.18
N ILE A 100 10.39 5.87 8.26
CA ILE A 100 11.23 6.30 7.13
C ILE A 100 12.33 7.27 7.59
N SER A 101 12.04 8.16 8.55
CA SER A 101 13.00 9.16 9.04
C SER A 101 14.07 8.59 9.97
N GLN A 102 13.81 7.46 10.62
CA GLN A 102 14.68 6.89 11.65
C GLN A 102 16.08 6.43 11.15
N LYS A 103 16.43 6.47 9.85
CA LYS A 103 17.73 5.93 9.39
C LYS A 103 18.48 6.77 8.33
N PRO A 104 19.47 7.59 8.76
CA PRO A 104 20.43 8.18 7.85
C PRO A 104 21.46 7.11 7.44
N GLY A 105 21.34 6.55 6.23
CA GLY A 105 22.47 5.83 5.62
C GLY A 105 22.21 4.51 4.88
N LYS A 106 20.99 4.13 4.50
CA LYS A 106 20.79 2.93 3.66
C LYS A 106 20.14 3.25 2.32
N SER A 107 20.81 2.76 1.28
CA SER A 107 20.52 2.79 -0.16
C SER A 107 19.03 2.77 -0.52
N ALA A 108 18.69 3.27 -1.71
CA ALA A 108 17.37 3.16 -2.37
C ALA A 108 16.72 1.75 -2.35
N ASN A 109 17.45 0.70 -1.96
CA ASN A 109 16.92 -0.63 -1.72
C ASN A 109 16.10 -0.75 -0.42
N PHE A 110 16.30 0.13 0.57
CA PHE A 110 15.52 0.11 1.82
C PHE A 110 14.05 0.40 1.54
N ASP A 111 13.75 1.55 0.93
CA ASP A 111 12.37 1.95 0.62
C ASP A 111 11.64 0.89 -0.20
N ARG A 112 12.33 0.31 -1.19
CA ARG A 112 11.78 -0.77 -2.03
C ARG A 112 11.39 -1.99 -1.21
N THR A 113 12.21 -2.39 -0.25
CA THR A 113 11.97 -3.57 0.59
C THR A 113 10.91 -3.27 1.66
N PHE A 114 10.94 -2.06 2.23
CA PHE A 114 9.97 -1.57 3.20
C PHE A 114 8.55 -1.57 2.61
N PHE A 115 8.34 -0.86 1.50
CA PHE A 115 7.00 -0.79 0.88
C PHE A 115 6.54 -2.15 0.35
N LEU A 116 7.43 -2.96 -0.21
CA LEU A 116 7.09 -4.34 -0.60
C LEU A 116 6.61 -5.17 0.59
N GLY A 117 7.26 -5.06 1.75
CA GLY A 117 6.84 -5.73 2.98
C GLY A 117 5.48 -5.25 3.47
N ALA A 118 5.30 -3.93 3.52
CA ALA A 118 4.04 -3.33 3.96
C ALA A 118 2.86 -3.77 3.10
N PHE A 119 2.99 -3.72 1.77
CA PHE A 119 1.88 -4.12 0.88
C PHE A 119 1.66 -5.63 0.82
N LYS A 120 2.67 -6.46 1.12
CA LYS A 120 2.45 -7.90 1.33
C LYS A 120 1.54 -8.14 2.53
N VAL A 121 1.78 -7.45 3.66
CA VAL A 121 0.89 -7.54 4.82
C VAL A 121 -0.52 -7.07 4.47
N LEU A 122 -0.66 -5.96 3.75
CA LEU A 122 -1.97 -5.50 3.29
C LEU A 122 -2.73 -6.58 2.49
N ILE A 123 -2.04 -7.29 1.60
CA ILE A 123 -2.61 -8.37 0.80
C ILE A 123 -2.89 -9.63 1.63
N GLU A 124 -2.01 -10.00 2.57
CA GLU A 124 -2.17 -11.14 3.47
C GLU A 124 -3.38 -10.96 4.40
N GLU A 125 -3.60 -9.73 4.86
CA GLU A 125 -4.80 -9.29 5.60
C GLU A 125 -6.02 -9.06 4.68
N LYS A 126 -5.91 -9.39 3.38
CA LYS A 126 -6.99 -9.30 2.38
C LYS A 126 -7.59 -7.90 2.27
N PHE A 127 -6.78 -6.86 2.47
CA PHE A 127 -7.19 -5.46 2.51
C PHE A 127 -8.19 -5.12 3.64
N ASP A 128 -8.43 -6.03 4.59
CA ASP A 128 -9.31 -5.82 5.74
C ASP A 128 -8.53 -5.30 6.94
N VAL A 129 -7.97 -4.10 6.78
CA VAL A 129 -7.24 -3.40 7.84
C VAL A 129 -8.01 -2.17 8.33
N LYS A 130 -7.88 -1.88 9.64
CA LYS A 130 -8.46 -0.67 10.24
C LYS A 130 -7.62 0.57 9.95
N THR A 131 -6.30 0.41 9.94
CA THR A 131 -5.29 1.42 9.60
C THR A 131 -4.13 0.74 8.88
N MET A 132 -3.26 1.51 8.24
CA MET A 132 -2.04 1.02 7.60
C MET A 132 -0.89 0.79 8.58
N THR A 133 -1.04 1.15 9.87
CA THR A 133 -0.03 0.95 10.92
C THR A 133 0.56 -0.47 10.96
N PRO A 134 -0.24 -1.56 10.89
CA PRO A 134 0.31 -2.92 10.89
C PRO A 134 1.15 -3.20 9.63
N CYS A 135 0.79 -2.59 8.50
CA CYS A 135 1.54 -2.70 7.26
C CYS A 135 2.88 -1.96 7.39
N TRP A 136 2.90 -0.74 7.93
CA TRP A 136 4.13 0.03 8.12
C TRP A 136 5.11 -0.64 9.09
N ARG A 137 4.58 -1.27 10.16
CA ARG A 137 5.38 -1.97 11.17
C ARG A 137 5.79 -3.39 10.79
N ALA A 138 5.47 -3.84 9.57
CA ALA A 138 5.83 -5.17 9.09
C ALA A 138 7.33 -5.34 8.79
N TYR A 139 8.09 -4.24 8.77
CA TYR A 139 9.52 -4.20 8.47
C TYR A 139 10.36 -3.73 9.67
#